data_AF-A0A7L9VU01-F1
#
_entry.id   AF-A0A7L9VU01-F1
#
_cell.length_a   1.000
_cell.length_b   1.000
_cell.length_c   1.000
_cell.angle_alpha   90.00
_cell.angle_beta   90.00
_cell.angle_gamma   90.00
#
_symmetry.space_group_name_H-M   'P 1'
#
loop_
_entity.id
_entity.type
_entity.pdbx_description
1 polymer ?
#
loop_
_entity_poly.entity_id
_entity_poly.type
_entity_poly.pdbx_seq_one_letter_code
_entity_poly.pdbx_strand_id
1 'polypeptide(L)'
;MHLSSVQVACALLTLALAAAGATPAAAPHHVARRSFFNLQCKGVYDAAIFARLDRICDDCYNLFREPQLYTLCRAKCFTTPYFKGCMESLYLYDEEEQIDQMVDFVGR
;
A
#
# COMPACT_ATOMS: atom_id res chain seq x y z
N MET A 1 -32.62 -12.86 -47.75
CA MET A 1 -33.18 -13.35 -46.47
C MET A 1 -32.16 -14.11 -45.59
N HIS A 2 -30.84 -13.98 -45.79
CA HIS A 2 -29.84 -14.81 -45.08
C HIS A 2 -28.82 -14.01 -44.23
N LEU A 3 -29.02 -12.68 -44.10
CA LEU A 3 -28.09 -11.81 -43.36
C LEU A 3 -28.59 -11.48 -41.94
N SER A 4 -29.90 -11.59 -41.67
CA SER A 4 -30.48 -11.36 -40.34
C SER A 4 -30.28 -12.52 -39.36
N SER A 5 -30.10 -13.75 -39.82
CA SER A 5 -29.89 -14.93 -38.95
C SER A 5 -28.49 -14.95 -38.34
N VAL A 6 -27.46 -14.50 -39.08
CA VAL A 6 -26.07 -14.47 -38.63
C VAL A 6 -25.84 -13.37 -37.58
N GLN A 7 -26.47 -12.20 -37.76
CA GLN A 7 -26.34 -11.10 -36.79
C GLN A 7 -27.06 -11.38 -35.46
N VAL A 8 -28.23 -12.04 -35.50
CA VAL A 8 -28.98 -12.38 -34.27
C VAL A 8 -28.29 -13.50 -33.49
N ALA A 9 -27.65 -14.45 -34.17
CA ALA A 9 -26.87 -15.50 -33.52
C ALA A 9 -25.60 -14.96 -32.81
N CYS A 10 -24.92 -13.98 -33.40
CA CYS A 10 -23.74 -13.36 -32.77
C CYS A 10 -24.10 -12.53 -31.53
N ALA A 11 -25.23 -11.81 -31.53
CA ALA A 11 -25.63 -10.98 -30.40
C ALA A 11 -26.02 -11.79 -29.15
N LEU A 12 -26.51 -13.03 -29.33
CA LEU A 12 -26.84 -13.93 -28.22
C LEU A 12 -25.60 -14.61 -27.62
N LEU A 13 -24.54 -14.84 -28.40
CA LEU A 13 -23.30 -15.44 -27.89
C LEU A 13 -22.46 -14.45 -27.06
N THR A 14 -22.59 -13.14 -27.29
CA THR A 14 -21.80 -12.12 -26.56
C THR A 14 -22.37 -11.76 -25.19
N LEU A 15 -23.60 -12.14 -24.86
CA LEU A 15 -24.24 -11.81 -23.57
C LEU A 15 -23.92 -12.80 -22.44
N ALA A 16 -23.26 -13.93 -22.74
CA ALA A 16 -22.98 -14.98 -21.75
C ALA A 16 -21.60 -14.87 -21.08
N LEU A 17 -20.78 -13.86 -21.42
CA LEU A 17 -19.42 -13.71 -20.86
C LEU A 17 -19.30 -12.57 -19.83
N ALA A 18 -20.40 -12.22 -19.16
CA ALA A 18 -20.43 -11.22 -18.09
C ALA A 18 -20.31 -11.82 -16.67
N ALA A 19 -19.79 -13.05 -16.52
CA ALA A 19 -19.71 -13.72 -15.22
C ALA A 19 -18.45 -14.59 -15.09
N ALA A 20 -17.31 -13.98 -14.76
CA ALA A 20 -16.23 -14.55 -13.95
C ALA A 20 -14.97 -13.66 -14.03
N GLY A 21 -15.08 -12.42 -13.56
CA GLY A 21 -13.96 -11.50 -13.44
C GLY A 21 -13.65 -11.16 -11.98
N ALA A 22 -13.79 -12.11 -11.04
CA ALA A 22 -13.26 -11.93 -9.70
C ALA A 22 -11.74 -12.08 -9.77
N THR A 23 -11.03 -11.00 -10.12
CA THR A 23 -9.59 -10.94 -9.89
C THR A 23 -9.37 -11.15 -8.39
N PRO A 24 -8.60 -12.17 -7.96
CA PRO A 24 -8.18 -12.21 -6.58
C PRO A 24 -7.38 -10.92 -6.34
N ALA A 25 -7.84 -10.08 -5.42
CA ALA A 25 -7.08 -8.93 -4.96
C ALA A 25 -5.72 -9.48 -4.51
N ALA A 26 -4.69 -9.32 -5.34
CA ALA A 26 -3.35 -9.77 -5.05
C ALA A 26 -2.99 -9.17 -3.69
N ALA A 27 -2.74 -10.05 -2.72
CA ALA A 27 -2.71 -9.69 -1.32
C ALA A 27 -1.77 -8.50 -1.08
N PRO A 28 -2.22 -7.41 -0.42
CA PRO A 28 -1.39 -6.23 -0.14
C PRO A 28 -0.07 -6.59 0.57
N HIS A 29 -0.05 -7.73 1.25
CA HIS A 29 1.12 -8.32 1.90
C HIS A 29 2.32 -8.55 0.96
N HIS A 30 2.12 -8.91 -0.31
CA HIS A 30 3.25 -9.18 -1.22
C HIS A 30 3.96 -7.89 -1.66
N VAL A 31 3.19 -6.81 -1.81
CA VAL A 31 3.71 -5.48 -2.16
C VAL A 31 4.49 -4.90 -1.00
N ALA A 32 3.95 -4.98 0.22
CA ALA A 32 4.61 -4.54 1.45
C ALA A 32 5.96 -5.26 1.66
N ARG A 33 5.98 -6.60 1.48
CA ARG A 33 7.21 -7.40 1.61
C ARG A 33 8.28 -6.99 0.60
N ARG A 34 7.91 -6.77 -0.66
CA ARG A 34 8.84 -6.28 -1.68
C ARG A 34 9.38 -4.90 -1.32
N SER A 35 8.51 -4.01 -0.84
CA SER A 35 8.90 -2.66 -0.44
C SER A 35 9.93 -2.65 0.69
N PHE A 36 9.73 -3.49 1.73
CA PHE A 36 10.71 -3.67 2.81
C PHE A 36 12.11 -4.02 2.29
N PHE A 37 12.21 -4.99 1.38
CA PHE A 37 13.50 -5.38 0.79
C PHE A 37 14.10 -4.30 -0.10
N ASN A 38 13.27 -3.54 -0.84
CA ASN A 38 13.76 -2.42 -1.65
C ASN A 38 14.33 -1.28 -0.79
N LEU A 39 13.76 -1.05 0.41
CA LEU A 39 14.26 -0.08 1.37
C LEU A 39 15.57 -0.52 2.06
N GLN A 40 16.00 -1.78 1.85
CA GLN A 40 17.21 -2.37 2.43
C GLN A 40 17.22 -2.31 3.97
N CYS A 41 16.04 -2.45 4.58
CA CYS A 41 15.92 -2.58 6.02
C CYS A 41 16.59 -3.86 6.50
N LYS A 42 17.39 -3.74 7.56
CA LYS A 42 18.24 -4.81 8.07
C LYS A 42 17.56 -5.62 9.19
N GLY A 43 16.47 -5.09 9.75
CA GLY A 43 15.76 -5.67 10.86
C GLY A 43 14.84 -6.81 10.44
N VAL A 44 13.90 -7.16 11.32
CA VAL A 44 12.99 -8.27 11.07
C VAL A 44 11.76 -7.76 10.31
N TYR A 45 11.44 -8.43 9.20
CA TYR A 45 10.19 -8.16 8.49
C TYR A 45 8.99 -8.75 9.26
N ASP A 46 8.22 -7.87 9.89
CA ASP A 46 6.86 -8.15 10.35
C ASP A 46 5.86 -7.35 9.53
N ALA A 47 4.88 -8.05 8.94
CA ALA A 47 3.94 -7.44 8.00
C ALA A 47 2.99 -6.44 8.69
N ALA A 48 2.62 -6.66 9.95
CA ALA A 48 1.70 -5.79 10.68
C ALA A 48 2.42 -4.51 11.12
N ILE A 49 3.64 -4.65 11.65
CA ILE A 49 4.49 -3.51 12.04
C ILE A 49 4.80 -2.65 10.82
N PHE A 50 5.30 -3.26 9.73
CA PHE A 50 5.66 -2.50 8.53
C PHE A 50 4.45 -1.79 7.93
N ALA A 51 3.27 -2.43 7.89
CA ALA A 51 2.05 -1.79 7.41
C ALA A 51 1.60 -0.63 8.30
N ARG A 52 1.78 -0.71 9.63
CA ARG A 52 1.44 0.40 10.53
C ARG A 52 2.35 1.60 10.30
N LEU A 53 3.66 1.39 10.21
CA LEU A 53 4.63 2.45 9.89
C LEU A 53 4.36 3.07 8.51
N ASP A 54 4.01 2.23 7.52
CA ASP A 54 3.69 2.69 6.17
C ASP A 54 2.45 3.58 6.11
N ARG A 55 1.42 3.27 6.92
CA ARG A 55 0.20 4.08 7.02
C ARG A 55 0.45 5.47 7.59
N ILE A 56 1.34 5.61 8.56
CA ILE A 56 1.73 6.93 9.09
C ILE A 56 2.24 7.83 7.96
N CYS A 57 3.05 7.27 7.06
CA CYS A 57 3.53 8.00 5.89
C CYS A 57 2.42 8.32 4.88
N ASP A 58 1.48 7.39 4.67
CA ASP A 58 0.34 7.59 3.76
C ASP A 58 -0.63 8.67 4.28
N ASP A 59 -1.02 8.59 5.55
CA ASP A 59 -1.89 9.58 6.20
C ASP A 59 -1.26 10.98 6.20
N CYS A 60 0.05 11.06 6.45
CA CYS A 60 0.80 12.30 6.39
C CYS A 60 0.87 12.87 4.96
N TYR A 61 1.11 12.03 3.96
CA TYR A 61 1.00 12.43 2.55
C TYR A 61 -0.41 12.94 2.23
N ASN A 62 -1.46 12.27 2.70
CA ASN A 62 -2.84 12.69 2.46
C ASN A 62 -3.19 14.02 3.14
N LEU A 63 -2.58 14.31 4.30
CA LEU A 63 -2.71 15.57 5.02
C LEU A 63 -2.08 16.74 4.24
N PHE A 64 -0.82 16.61 3.82
CA PHE A 64 -0.07 17.70 3.17
C PHE A 64 -0.21 17.74 1.65
N ARG A 65 -0.64 16.64 1.04
CA ARG A 65 -0.72 16.43 -0.43
C ARG A 65 0.59 16.66 -1.17
N GLU A 66 1.72 16.36 -0.53
CA GLU A 66 3.07 16.52 -1.09
C GLU A 66 3.61 15.16 -1.59
N PRO A 67 3.74 14.92 -2.91
CA PRO A 67 4.09 13.61 -3.46
C PRO A 67 5.42 13.04 -2.97
N GLN A 68 6.40 13.88 -2.66
CA GLN A 68 7.71 13.43 -2.19
C GLN A 68 7.67 12.94 -0.74
N LEU A 69 6.69 13.41 0.05
CA LEU A 69 6.63 13.19 1.49
C LEU A 69 6.50 11.71 1.85
N TYR A 70 5.67 10.96 1.13
CA TYR A 70 5.53 9.51 1.35
C TYR A 70 6.86 8.78 1.18
N THR A 71 7.63 9.12 0.14
CA THR A 71 8.92 8.47 -0.14
C THR A 71 9.98 8.87 0.90
N LEU A 72 10.04 10.15 1.25
CA LEU A 72 10.99 10.66 2.23
C LEU A 72 10.70 10.15 3.65
N CYS A 73 9.42 10.03 4.02
CA CYS A 73 8.96 9.48 5.28
C CYS A 73 9.44 8.03 5.47
N ARG A 74 9.27 7.18 4.45
CA ARG A 74 9.65 5.76 4.50
C ARG A 74 11.14 5.49 4.38
N ALA A 75 11.89 6.44 3.82
CA ALA A 75 13.31 6.26 3.56
C ALA A 75 14.07 5.90 4.84
N LYS A 76 15.22 5.20 4.69
CA LYS A 76 16.05 4.74 5.82
C LYS A 76 15.23 4.00 6.89
N CYS A 77 14.23 3.22 6.47
CA CYS A 77 13.40 2.42 7.36
C CYS A 77 12.73 3.27 8.45
N PHE A 78 12.08 4.37 8.04
CA PHE A 78 11.32 5.26 8.92
C PHE A 78 12.14 6.05 9.96
N THR A 79 13.48 6.01 9.90
CA THR A 79 14.37 6.76 10.80
C THR A 79 14.63 8.20 10.38
N THR A 80 13.81 8.75 9.47
CA THR A 80 14.01 10.09 8.92
C THR A 80 13.32 11.16 9.76
N PRO A 81 13.79 12.42 9.71
CA PRO A 81 13.05 13.53 10.32
C PRO A 81 11.66 13.72 9.71
N TYR A 82 11.43 13.27 8.47
CA TYR A 82 10.11 13.32 7.84
C TYR A 82 9.12 12.38 8.54
N PHE A 83 9.56 11.18 8.93
CA PHE A 83 8.71 10.26 9.69
C PHE A 83 8.31 10.87 11.05
N LYS A 84 9.27 11.43 11.78
CA LYS A 84 8.98 12.11 13.05
C LYS A 84 8.04 13.30 12.88
N GLY A 85 8.28 14.16 11.89
CA GLY A 85 7.37 15.27 11.57
C GLY A 85 5.97 14.81 11.18
N CYS A 86 5.85 13.66 10.52
CA CYS A 86 4.56 13.04 10.21
C CYS A 86 3.84 12.56 11.46
N MET A 87 4.52 11.89 12.40
CA MET A 87 3.93 11.51 13.69
C MET A 87 3.43 12.73 14.48
N GLU A 88 4.23 13.80 14.52
CA GLU A 88 3.86 15.05 15.18
C GLU A 88 2.64 15.70 14.51
N SER A 89 2.59 15.72 13.18
CA SER A 89 1.48 16.31 12.41
C SER A 89 0.17 15.52 12.52
N LEU A 90 0.27 14.21 12.78
CA LEU A 90 -0.85 13.30 12.99
C LEU A 90 -1.22 13.17 14.48
N TYR A 91 -0.58 13.92 15.38
CA TYR A 91 -0.86 13.93 16.82
C TYR A 91 -0.69 12.55 17.49
N LEU A 92 0.26 11.73 17.04
CA LEU A 92 0.51 10.37 17.55
C LEU A 92 1.37 10.32 18.83
N TYR A 93 1.25 11.33 19.71
CA TYR A 93 2.12 11.48 20.89
C TYR A 93 1.97 10.34 21.90
N ASP A 94 0.74 9.89 22.13
CA ASP A 94 0.46 8.83 23.10
C ASP A 94 1.04 7.47 22.69
N GLU A 95 1.38 7.32 21.40
CA GLU A 95 1.90 6.08 20.81
C GLU A 95 3.38 6.18 20.43
N GLU A 96 4.05 7.32 20.71
CA GLU A 96 5.43 7.61 20.26
C GLU A 96 6.41 6.49 20.64
N GLU A 97 6.43 6.10 21.92
CA GLU A 97 7.35 5.06 22.41
C GLU A 97 7.12 3.72 21.71
N GLN A 98 5.86 3.33 21.48
CA GLN A 98 5.54 2.09 20.79
C GLN A 98 5.94 2.15 19.30
N ILE A 99 5.75 3.32 18.67
CA ILE A 99 6.14 3.54 17.27
C ILE A 99 7.65 3.51 17.12
N ASP A 100 8.40 4.12 18.03
CA ASP A 100 9.86 4.07 18.02
C ASP A 100 10.38 2.63 18.17
N GLN A 101 9.79 1.83 19.06
CA GLN A 101 10.11 0.40 19.19
C GLN A 101 9.85 -0.37 17.88
N MET A 102 8.75 -0.05 17.19
CA MET A 102 8.44 -0.63 15.88
C MET A 102 9.47 -0.24 14.82
N VAL A 103 9.87 1.04 14.76
CA VAL A 103 10.90 1.54 13.84
C VAL A 103 12.23 0.83 14.09
N ASP A 104 12.64 0.70 15.34
CA ASP A 104 13.85 -0.03 15.74
C ASP A 104 13.80 -1.51 15.33
N PHE A 105 12.64 -2.15 15.47
CA PHE A 105 12.46 -3.56 15.11
C PHE A 105 12.68 -3.82 13.62
N VAL A 106 12.21 -2.93 12.74
CA VAL A 106 12.42 -3.04 11.29
C VAL A 106 13.76 -2.49 10.81
N GLY A 107 14.32 -1.49 11.49
CA GLY A 107 15.47 -0.71 11.03
C GLY A 107 16.86 -1.22 11.41
N ARG A 108 16.99 -2.03 12.48
CA ARG A 108 18.28 -2.54 13.00
C ARG A 108 19.15 -3.26 11.96
#